data_AF-A0A925RVI3-F1
#
_entry.id   AF-A0A925RVI3-F1
#
_cell.length_a   1.000
_cell.length_b   1.000
_cell.length_c   1.000
_cell.angle_alpha   90.00
_cell.angle_beta   90.00
_cell.angle_gamma   90.00
#
_symmetry.space_group_name_H-M   'P 1'
#
loop_
_entity.id
_entity.type
_entity.pdbx_description
1 polymer ?
#
loop_
_entity_poly.entity_id
_entity_poly.type
_entity_poly.pdbx_seq_one_letter_code
_entity_poly.pdbx_strand_id
1 'polypeptide(L)'
;MNQPSFGLDFTVKMEAGWAIKRVSIGAVAWQGIIKSEHIATTGDAVAGVARLLMANQGAARNNIALGLAKIIANYSRLLQSTPTDITLSAPLLHQANAISSAARPRRCWRRDSSRREW
;
A
#
# COMPACT_ATOMS: atom_id res chain seq x y z
N MET A 1 18.72 16.63 15.76
CA MET A 1 19.01 15.90 17.02
C MET A 1 19.27 16.91 18.12
N ASN A 2 18.87 16.62 19.34
CA ASN A 2 19.16 17.39 20.53
C ASN A 2 19.94 16.52 21.51
N GLN A 3 21.12 16.98 21.93
CA GLN A 3 22.08 16.21 22.73
C GLN A 3 22.51 17.04 23.95
N PRO A 4 22.72 16.40 25.11
CA PRO A 4 23.24 17.07 26.29
C PRO A 4 24.76 17.23 26.19
N SER A 5 25.27 18.32 26.75
CA SER A 5 26.72 18.61 26.82
C SER A 5 27.36 18.18 28.14
N PHE A 6 26.57 17.97 29.21
CA PHE A 6 27.03 17.53 30.53
C PHE A 6 25.88 16.89 31.33
N GLY A 7 26.22 16.12 32.38
CA GLY A 7 25.25 15.48 33.28
C GLY A 7 25.65 14.08 33.73
N LEU A 8 24.91 13.53 34.71
CA LEU A 8 25.03 12.12 35.09
C LEU A 8 24.36 11.23 34.04
N ASP A 9 23.16 11.62 33.59
CA ASP A 9 22.43 10.91 32.54
C ASP A 9 22.38 11.75 31.27
N PHE A 10 22.57 11.09 30.13
CA PHE A 10 22.57 11.71 28.82
C PHE A 10 21.31 11.31 28.05
N THR A 11 20.39 12.25 27.94
CA THR A 11 19.14 12.10 27.19
C THR A 11 19.27 12.68 25.80
N VAL A 12 19.21 11.84 24.77
CA VAL A 12 19.23 12.28 23.37
C VAL A 12 17.83 12.20 22.78
N LYS A 13 17.36 13.32 22.24
CA LYS A 13 16.11 13.40 21.46
C LYS A 13 16.44 13.50 19.97
N MET A 14 15.84 12.63 19.18
CA MET A 14 16.07 12.53 17.75
C MET A 14 14.77 12.74 16.99
N GLU A 15 14.84 13.48 15.89
CA GLU A 15 13.79 13.56 14.90
C GLU A 15 14.39 13.15 13.56
N ALA A 16 13.76 12.21 12.87
CA ALA A 16 14.19 11.73 11.56
C ALA A 16 13.02 11.78 10.58
N GLY A 17 13.28 12.30 9.38
CA GLY A 17 12.36 12.23 8.26
C GLY A 17 12.46 10.90 7.55
N TRP A 18 11.32 10.27 7.29
CA TRP A 18 11.22 9.00 6.58
C TRP A 18 10.35 9.18 5.33
N ALA A 19 10.73 8.53 4.23
CA ALA A 19 9.94 8.48 3.01
C ALA A 19 10.02 7.08 2.38
N ILE A 20 8.86 6.52 2.00
CA ILE A 20 8.75 5.29 1.23
C ILE A 20 8.41 5.67 -0.20
N LYS A 21 9.16 5.17 -1.17
CA LYS A 21 8.88 5.34 -2.60
C LYS A 21 8.54 4.01 -3.23
N ARG A 22 7.54 3.99 -4.12
CA ARG A 22 7.29 2.84 -4.99
C ARG A 22 8.35 2.84 -6.09
N VAL A 23 9.17 1.78 -6.13
CA VAL A 23 10.25 1.66 -7.12
C VAL A 23 9.71 1.63 -8.55
N SER A 24 8.52 1.04 -8.76
CA SER A 24 7.92 0.90 -10.10
C SER A 24 7.54 2.23 -10.76
N ILE A 25 7.12 3.23 -9.98
CA ILE A 25 6.57 4.49 -10.51
C ILE A 25 7.24 5.75 -9.94
N GLY A 26 8.26 5.59 -9.09
CA GLY A 26 8.98 6.69 -8.42
C GLY A 26 8.17 7.51 -7.41
N ALA A 27 6.86 7.24 -7.28
CA ALA A 27 5.97 8.00 -6.41
C ALA A 27 6.19 7.71 -4.93
N VAL A 28 6.11 8.75 -4.10
CA VAL A 28 6.13 8.64 -2.64
C VAL A 28 4.83 7.99 -2.17
N ALA A 29 4.93 6.81 -1.55
CA ALA A 29 3.80 6.09 -0.98
C ALA A 29 3.47 6.56 0.43
N TRP A 30 4.47 7.03 1.16
CA TRP A 30 4.32 7.55 2.52
C TRP A 30 5.51 8.44 2.87
N GLN A 31 5.26 9.48 3.66
CA GLN A 31 6.29 10.34 4.24
C GLN A 31 5.86 10.75 5.65
N GLY A 32 6.81 10.85 6.57
CA GLY A 32 6.53 11.26 7.93
C GLY A 32 7.79 11.59 8.72
N ILE A 33 7.61 12.24 9.86
CA ILE A 33 8.67 12.51 10.83
C ILE A 33 8.46 11.60 12.02
N ILE A 34 9.54 10.97 12.49
CA ILE A 34 9.54 10.09 13.66
C ILE A 34 10.45 10.67 14.71
N LYS A 35 9.88 10.88 15.89
CA LYS A 35 10.60 11.34 17.08
C LYS A 35 10.93 10.13 17.96
N SER A 36 12.16 10.08 18.46
CA SER A 36 12.62 9.05 19.38
C SER A 36 13.53 9.65 20.43
N GLU A 37 13.68 8.93 21.54
CA GLU A 37 14.46 9.36 22.68
C GLU A 37 15.18 8.15 23.29
N HIS A 38 16.33 8.40 23.90
CA HIS A 38 17.03 7.42 24.71
C HIS A 38 17.87 8.12 25.78
N ILE A 39 17.99 7.45 26.93
CA ILE A 39 18.75 7.91 28.07
C ILE A 39 19.86 6.89 28.31
N ALA A 40 21.11 7.34 28.26
CA ALA A 40 22.24 6.56 28.73
C ALA A 40 22.71 7.11 30.08
N THR A 41 22.93 6.23 31.04
CA THR A 41 23.25 6.55 32.43
C THR A 41 24.73 6.31 32.72
N THR A 42 25.17 6.66 33.94
CA THR A 42 26.52 6.28 34.43
C THR A 42 26.73 4.77 34.51
N GLY A 43 25.66 3.97 34.60
CA GLY A 43 25.73 2.51 34.58
C GLY A 43 26.09 1.94 33.21
N ASP A 44 25.75 2.65 32.12
CA ASP A 44 26.06 2.23 30.76
C ASP A 44 27.51 2.57 30.40
N ALA A 45 27.98 3.76 30.80
CA ALA A 45 29.37 4.16 30.65
C ALA A 45 29.76 5.24 31.67
N VAL A 46 30.94 5.09 32.29
CA VAL A 46 31.51 6.09 33.20
C VAL A 46 32.07 7.30 32.43
N ALA A 47 32.69 7.06 31.28
CA ALA A 47 33.21 8.12 30.41
C ALA A 47 32.07 8.83 29.65
N GLY A 48 31.99 10.16 29.78
CA GLY A 48 30.91 10.96 29.20
C GLY A 48 30.80 10.86 27.67
N VAL A 49 31.92 10.78 26.95
CA VAL A 49 31.92 10.61 25.48
C VAL A 49 31.30 9.27 25.07
N ALA A 50 31.65 8.19 25.78
CA ALA A 50 31.07 6.88 25.53
C ALA A 50 29.56 6.87 25.85
N ARG A 51 29.15 7.54 26.93
CA ARG A 51 27.73 7.69 27.29
C ARG A 51 26.95 8.46 26.22
N LEU A 52 27.52 9.53 25.66
CA LEU A 52 26.89 10.26 24.56
C LEU A 52 26.73 9.39 23.31
N LEU A 53 27.74 8.60 22.98
CA LEU A 53 27.66 7.65 21.87
C LEU A 53 26.55 6.63 22.10
N MET A 54 26.45 6.06 23.31
CA MET A 54 25.38 5.12 23.67
C MET A 54 24.00 5.78 23.60
N ALA A 55 23.86 7.01 24.11
CA ALA A 55 22.61 7.76 24.04
C ALA A 55 22.16 7.99 22.58
N ASN A 56 23.10 8.38 21.71
CA ASN A 56 22.85 8.55 20.28
C ASN A 56 22.46 7.24 19.59
N GLN A 57 23.19 6.16 19.86
CA GLN A 57 22.89 4.85 19.28
C GLN A 57 21.53 4.34 19.75
N GLY A 58 21.19 4.49 21.03
CA GLY A 58 19.89 4.11 21.56
C GLY A 58 18.76 4.90 20.93
N ALA A 59 18.90 6.23 20.80
CA ALA A 59 17.88 7.06 20.17
C ALA A 59 17.69 6.70 18.68
N ALA A 60 18.77 6.36 17.98
CA ALA A 60 18.74 5.91 16.59
C ALA A 60 18.06 4.54 16.44
N ARG A 61 18.41 3.57 17.28
CA ARG A 61 17.77 2.23 17.30
C ARG A 61 16.28 2.35 17.57
N ASN A 62 15.88 3.17 18.54
CA ASN A 62 14.48 3.46 18.83
C ASN A 62 13.77 4.09 17.63
N ASN A 63 14.44 5.02 16.92
CA ASN A 63 13.88 5.64 15.72
C ASN A 63 13.60 4.62 14.62
N ILE A 64 14.57 3.74 14.35
CA ILE A 64 14.46 2.70 13.32
C ILE A 64 13.34 1.73 13.66
N ALA A 65 13.24 1.27 14.91
CA ALA A 65 12.17 0.39 15.35
C ALA A 65 10.78 1.02 15.14
N LEU A 66 10.62 2.29 15.53
CA LEU A 66 9.39 3.05 15.29
C LEU A 66 9.12 3.26 13.79
N GLY A 67 10.16 3.52 13.00
CA GLY A 67 10.11 3.62 11.54
C GLY A 67 9.54 2.38 10.89
N LEU A 68 10.11 1.21 11.21
CA LEU A 68 9.64 -0.06 10.70
C LEU A 68 8.21 -0.36 11.14
N ALA A 69 7.84 -0.08 12.39
CA ALA A 69 6.47 -0.25 12.87
C ALA A 69 5.46 0.63 12.10
N LYS A 70 5.81 1.90 11.85
CA LYS A 70 4.98 2.80 11.04
C LYS A 70 4.86 2.31 9.59
N ILE A 71 5.95 1.85 9.02
CA ILE A 71 5.99 1.29 7.67
C ILE A 71 5.03 0.08 7.57
N ILE A 72 5.17 -0.90 8.48
CA ILE A 72 4.30 -2.09 8.56
C ILE A 72 2.83 -1.71 8.71
N ALA A 73 2.52 -0.77 9.61
CA ALA A 73 1.15 -0.29 9.82
C ALA A 73 0.55 0.39 8.58
N ASN A 74 1.36 1.04 7.75
CA ASN A 74 0.88 1.70 6.52
C ASN A 74 0.80 0.75 5.32
N TYR A 75 1.53 -0.37 5.32
CA TYR A 75 1.46 -1.35 4.21
C TYR A 75 0.05 -1.92 4.02
N SER A 76 -0.72 -2.16 5.09
CA SER A 76 -2.11 -2.66 4.99
C SER A 76 -3.04 -1.70 4.24
N ARG A 77 -2.83 -0.39 4.39
CA ARG A 77 -3.58 0.65 3.67
C ARG A 77 -3.20 0.69 2.18
N LEU A 78 -1.92 0.48 1.86
CA LEU A 78 -1.42 0.50 0.49
C LEU A 78 -1.89 -0.70 -0.36
N LEU A 79 -2.26 -1.81 0.28
CA LEU A 79 -2.78 -3.01 -0.40
C LEU A 79 -4.30 -2.99 -0.61
N GLN A 80 -5.02 -2.04 -0.02
CA GLN A 80 -6.47 -1.87 -0.20
C GLN A 80 -6.84 -0.95 -1.38
N SER A 81 -5.87 -0.23 -1.95
CA SER A 81 -6.10 0.62 -3.13
C SER A 81 -5.85 -0.09 -4.46
N THR A 82 -6.01 -1.41 -4.54
CA THR A 82 -6.26 -2.03 -5.84
C THR A 82 -7.55 -1.41 -6.36
N PRO A 83 -7.57 -0.76 -7.53
CA PRO A 83 -8.83 -0.43 -8.14
C PRO A 83 -9.51 -1.75 -8.48
N THR A 84 -10.45 -2.18 -7.65
CA THR A 84 -11.52 -3.11 -8.07
C THR A 84 -12.50 -2.39 -9.00
N ASP A 85 -11.98 -1.53 -9.87
CA ASP A 85 -12.71 -0.88 -10.97
C ASP A 85 -12.11 -1.33 -12.32
N ILE A 86 -11.76 -2.61 -12.38
CA ILE A 86 -11.64 -3.33 -13.64
C ILE A 86 -12.72 -4.41 -13.55
N THR A 87 -13.79 -4.20 -14.30
CA THR A 87 -14.98 -5.07 -14.49
C THR A 87 -16.11 -5.02 -13.44
N LEU A 88 -16.70 -3.85 -13.21
CA LEU A 88 -18.17 -3.74 -13.10
C LEU A 88 -18.79 -2.86 -14.20
N SER A 89 -18.06 -2.60 -15.29
CA SER A 89 -18.67 -2.44 -16.61
C SER A 89 -18.82 -3.82 -17.26
N ALA A 90 -19.78 -4.59 -16.76
CA ALA A 90 -20.50 -5.52 -17.62
C ALA A 90 -21.77 -4.79 -18.07
N PRO A 91 -21.76 -3.99 -19.15
CA PRO A 91 -23.02 -3.69 -19.80
C PRO A 91 -23.51 -5.00 -20.42
N LEU A 92 -24.70 -5.43 -19.98
CA LEU A 92 -25.60 -6.35 -20.69
C LEU A 92 -25.42 -7.87 -20.50
N LEU A 93 -25.52 -8.37 -19.27
CA LEU A 93 -26.09 -9.71 -19.02
C LEU A 93 -27.61 -9.68 -18.76
N HIS A 94 -28.31 -8.69 -19.33
CA HIS A 94 -29.78 -8.64 -19.35
C HIS A 94 -30.39 -8.58 -20.75
N GLN A 95 -29.59 -8.75 -21.82
CA GLN A 95 -30.11 -8.76 -23.21
C GLN A 95 -29.85 -10.06 -23.98
N ALA A 96 -29.11 -11.03 -23.43
CA ALA A 96 -28.88 -12.31 -24.12
C ALA A 96 -30.06 -13.30 -24.08
N ASN A 97 -31.13 -13.01 -23.33
CA ASN A 97 -32.31 -13.90 -23.26
C ASN A 97 -33.47 -13.52 -24.20
N ALA A 98 -33.30 -12.50 -25.05
CA ALA A 98 -34.35 -12.06 -25.99
C ALA A 98 -34.23 -12.66 -27.40
N ILE A 99 -33.12 -13.35 -27.74
CA ILE A 99 -32.90 -13.88 -29.10
C ILE A 99 -33.28 -15.37 -29.23
N SER A 100 -33.52 -16.07 -28.10
CA SER A 100 -33.92 -17.48 -28.14
C SER A 100 -35.43 -17.72 -28.34
N SER A 101 -36.28 -16.69 -28.34
CA SER A 101 -37.75 -16.85 -28.45
C SER A 101 -38.32 -16.60 -29.85
N ALA A 102 -37.52 -16.14 -30.82
CA ALA A 102 -38.02 -15.82 -32.18
C ALA A 102 -37.95 -16.98 -33.18
N ALA A 103 -37.52 -18.18 -32.77
CA ALA A 103 -37.42 -19.34 -33.64
C ALA A 103 -38.67 -20.24 -33.63
N ARG A 104 -39.87 -19.70 -33.87
CA ARG A 104 -41.01 -20.41 -34.48
C ARG A 104 -41.90 -19.40 -35.24
N PRO A 105 -42.22 -19.68 -36.51
CA PRO A 105 -43.47 -20.39 -36.74
C PRO A 105 -43.39 -21.51 -37.79
N ARG A 106 -44.11 -22.59 -37.47
CA ARG A 106 -44.66 -23.54 -38.44
C ARG A 106 -45.70 -22.82 -39.29
N ARG A 107 -45.69 -22.97 -40.62
CA ARG A 107 -46.85 -23.42 -41.43
C ARG A 107 -46.57 -23.42 -42.94
N CYS A 108 -47.12 -24.46 -43.56
CA CYS A 108 -47.21 -24.75 -44.98
C CYS A 108 -47.64 -23.56 -45.85
N TRP A 109 -47.03 -23.44 -47.03
CA TRP A 109 -47.77 -23.13 -48.24
C TRP A 109 -47.26 -24.01 -49.38
N ARG A 110 -48.16 -24.89 -49.82
CA ARG A 110 -48.11 -25.66 -51.06
C ARG A 110 -48.39 -24.68 -52.21
N ARG A 111 -47.52 -24.61 -53.22
CA ARG A 111 -47.91 -24.22 -54.58
C ARG A 111 -47.01 -24.92 -55.59
N ASP A 112 -47.59 -25.94 -56.20
CA ASP A 112 -47.17 -26.52 -57.47
C ASP A 112 -47.36 -25.46 -58.57
N SER A 113 -46.35 -25.31 -59.42
CA SER A 113 -46.50 -24.70 -60.74
C SER A 113 -45.42 -25.25 -61.66
N SER A 114 -45.72 -26.38 -62.28
CA SER A 114 -45.59 -26.67 -63.72
C SER A 114 -44.54 -25.89 -64.54
N ARG A 115 -43.82 -26.64 -65.42
CA ARG A 115 -43.18 -26.26 -66.71
C ARG A 115 -41.65 -26.47 -66.68
N ARG A 116 -41.09 -27.59 -67.18
CA ARG A 116 -40.97 -28.16 -68.55
C ARG A 116 -39.60 -27.84 -69.18
N GLU A 117 -38.95 -28.90 -69.68
CA GLU A 117 -38.06 -28.98 -70.86
C GLU A 117 -36.72 -28.21 -70.73
N TRP A 118 -35.52 -28.78 -70.88
CA TRP A 118 -35.03 -29.92 -71.69
C TRP A 118 -33.96 -30.72 -70.95
#